data_AF-A0A8C2ZJA9-F1
#
_entry.id   AF-A0A8C2ZJA9-F1
#
_cell.length_a   1.000
_cell.length_b   1.000
_cell.length_c   1.000
_cell.angle_alpha   90.00
_cell.angle_beta   90.00
_cell.angle_gamma   90.00
#
_symmetry.space_group_name_H-M   'P 1'
#
loop_
_entity.id
_entity.type
_entity.pdbx_description
1 polymer ?
#
loop_
_entity_poly.entity_id
_entity_poly.type
_entity_poly.pdbx_seq_one_letter_code
_entity_poly.pdbx_strand_id
1 'polypeptide(L)'
;HGVDKRLQKELLAMQNDPPPGMTLNEKSVQNTITHWIVDMEEHLAHCTKERNFSWLFKFSSRYPFDSPQVMFTGENIPVHPHVYSNVHICLSILTEDWSPAPASVQSVCLSIISMLSSCKEKGRESRRPPDNSFYVRTCNKNPKKTKWWYHDDTC
;
A
#
# COMPACT_ATOMS: atom_id res chain seq x y z
N HIS A 1 -6.26 -24.28 3.91
CA HIS A 1 -5.78 -24.70 2.57
C HIS A 1 -6.26 -23.84 1.40
N GLY A 2 -7.16 -22.85 1.57
CA GLY A 2 -7.58 -21.95 0.48
C GLY A 2 -6.70 -20.71 0.29
N VAL A 3 -6.20 -20.13 1.39
CA VAL A 3 -5.40 -18.89 1.39
C VAL A 3 -4.07 -19.10 0.66
N ASP A 4 -3.34 -20.16 0.97
CA ASP A 4 -2.02 -20.42 0.39
C ASP A 4 -2.09 -20.59 -1.14
N LYS A 5 -3.15 -21.25 -1.65
CA LYS A 5 -3.38 -21.39 -3.10
C LYS A 5 -3.63 -20.05 -3.79
N ARG A 6 -4.40 -19.17 -3.14
CA ARG A 6 -4.66 -17.81 -3.66
C ARG A 6 -3.37 -16.99 -3.68
N LEU A 7 -2.60 -17.02 -2.58
CA LEU A 7 -1.33 -16.29 -2.47
C LEU A 7 -0.29 -16.81 -3.46
N GLN A 8 -0.17 -18.13 -3.66
CA GLN A 8 0.73 -18.70 -4.68
C GLN A 8 0.37 -18.24 -6.09
N LYS A 9 -0.93 -18.20 -6.42
CA LYS A 9 -1.38 -17.72 -7.73
C LYS A 9 -1.03 -16.24 -7.95
N GLU A 10 -1.25 -15.41 -6.93
CA GLU A 10 -0.89 -13.99 -7.00
C GLU A 10 0.62 -13.76 -7.00
N LEU A 11 1.38 -14.60 -6.31
CA LEU A 11 2.83 -14.54 -6.26
C LEU A 11 3.40 -14.80 -7.65
N LEU A 12 2.92 -15.86 -8.30
CA LEU A 12 3.30 -16.20 -9.66
C LEU A 12 2.92 -15.09 -10.65
N ALA A 13 1.75 -14.46 -10.48
CA ALA A 13 1.34 -13.31 -11.31
C ALA A 13 2.29 -12.11 -11.12
N MET A 14 2.65 -11.79 -9.88
CA MET A 14 3.63 -10.72 -9.59
C MET A 14 5.05 -11.03 -10.09
N GLN A 15 5.47 -12.30 -10.10
CA GLN A 15 6.78 -12.71 -10.60
C GLN A 15 6.85 -12.72 -12.13
N ASN A 16 5.76 -13.14 -12.79
CA ASN A 16 5.73 -13.25 -14.25
C ASN A 16 5.41 -11.92 -14.94
N ASP A 17 4.54 -11.11 -14.33
CA ASP A 17 4.02 -9.87 -14.93
C ASP A 17 3.76 -8.83 -13.83
N PRO A 18 4.81 -8.30 -13.18
CA PRO A 18 4.65 -7.24 -12.20
C PRO A 18 4.09 -5.98 -12.87
N PRO A 19 3.33 -5.15 -12.15
CA PRO A 19 2.92 -3.85 -12.67
C PRO A 19 4.13 -3.01 -13.09
N PRO A 20 4.00 -2.11 -14.09
CA PRO A 20 5.13 -1.31 -14.58
C PRO A 20 5.86 -0.56 -13.46
N GLY A 21 7.20 -0.64 -13.48
CA GLY A 21 8.08 -0.02 -12.48
C GLY A 21 7.93 -0.58 -11.07
N MET A 22 7.55 -1.85 -10.94
CA MET A 22 7.46 -2.55 -9.67
C MET A 22 8.25 -3.83 -9.67
N THR A 23 8.89 -4.12 -8.55
CA THR A 23 9.60 -5.39 -8.35
C THR A 23 9.17 -6.03 -7.04
N LEU A 24 8.84 -7.32 -7.09
CA LEU A 24 8.62 -8.10 -5.87
C LEU A 24 9.98 -8.50 -5.27
N ASN A 25 10.18 -8.23 -3.98
CA ASN A 25 11.39 -8.63 -3.29
C ASN A 25 11.36 -10.12 -2.94
N GLU A 26 12.10 -10.94 -3.71
CA GLU A 26 12.11 -12.39 -3.54
C GLU A 26 12.53 -12.85 -2.14
N LYS A 27 13.43 -12.11 -1.47
CA LYS A 27 13.88 -12.44 -0.11
C LYS A 27 12.75 -12.35 0.91
N SER A 28 11.78 -11.46 0.67
CA SER A 28 10.63 -11.31 1.58
C SER A 28 9.70 -12.55 1.55
N VAL A 29 9.59 -13.20 0.39
CA VAL A 29 8.68 -14.33 0.17
C VAL A 29 9.31 -15.70 0.36
N GLN A 30 10.66 -15.79 0.43
CA GLN A 30 11.41 -17.04 0.61
C GLN A 30 11.05 -17.78 1.91
N ASN A 31 10.88 -17.06 3.01
CA ASN A 31 10.63 -17.68 4.33
C ASN A 31 9.15 -17.70 4.71
N THR A 32 8.37 -16.72 4.24
CA THR A 32 6.95 -16.61 4.56
C THR A 32 6.16 -16.04 3.39
N ILE A 33 5.21 -16.82 2.85
CA ILE A 33 4.32 -16.34 1.78
C ILE A 33 3.28 -15.30 2.26
N THR A 34 3.27 -14.97 3.55
CA THR A 34 2.31 -14.03 4.16
C THR A 34 2.85 -12.60 4.27
N HIS A 35 4.12 -12.35 3.92
CA HIS A 35 4.76 -11.04 4.02
C HIS A 35 5.51 -10.73 2.73
N TRP A 36 5.03 -9.77 1.95
CA TRP A 36 5.64 -9.43 0.66
C TRP A 36 6.09 -7.99 0.66
N ILE A 37 7.35 -7.76 0.30
CA ILE A 37 7.86 -6.40 0.09
C ILE A 37 7.85 -6.16 -1.42
N VAL A 38 7.24 -5.05 -1.82
CA VAL A 38 7.22 -4.59 -3.21
C VAL A 38 7.95 -3.25 -3.27
N ASP A 39 8.88 -3.17 -4.20
CA ASP A 39 9.73 -2.02 -4.46
C ASP A 39 9.22 -1.29 -5.72
N MET A 40 9.14 0.03 -5.66
CA MET A 40 8.81 0.91 -6.79
C MET A 40 10.08 1.51 -7.38
N GLU A 41 10.18 1.49 -8.70
CA GLU A 41 11.29 2.08 -9.45
C GLU A 41 11.29 3.61 -9.39
N GLU A 42 12.51 4.16 -9.30
CA GLU A 42 12.79 5.58 -9.11
C GLU A 42 12.16 6.49 -10.18
N HIS A 43 12.09 6.02 -11.43
CA HIS A 43 11.67 6.83 -12.57
C HIS A 43 10.17 7.12 -12.59
N LEU A 44 9.36 6.36 -11.84
CA LEU A 44 7.91 6.60 -11.67
C LEU A 44 7.62 7.63 -10.57
N ALA A 45 8.61 7.94 -9.73
CA ALA A 45 8.50 8.89 -8.63
C ALA A 45 8.64 10.34 -9.11
N HIS A 46 8.02 10.70 -10.25
CA HIS A 46 8.17 12.00 -10.93
C HIS A 46 7.88 13.22 -10.03
N CYS A 47 7.16 13.02 -8.93
CA CYS A 47 6.77 14.05 -7.96
C CYS A 47 7.74 14.19 -6.77
N THR A 48 8.68 13.26 -6.60
CA THR A 48 9.62 13.21 -5.48
C THR A 48 11.01 12.95 -6.02
N LYS A 49 11.84 14.01 -6.09
CA LYS A 49 13.26 13.95 -6.45
C LYS A 49 13.92 12.68 -5.91
N GLU A 50 14.17 11.72 -6.80
CA GLU A 50 15.04 10.55 -6.58
C GLU A 50 14.76 9.81 -5.27
N ARG A 51 13.57 9.19 -5.15
CA ARG A 51 13.25 8.34 -3.99
C ARG A 51 12.61 7.03 -4.44
N ASN A 52 13.30 5.94 -4.14
CA ASN A 52 12.75 4.60 -4.17
C ASN A 52 11.80 4.43 -2.98
N PHE A 53 10.57 3.98 -3.25
CA PHE A 53 9.59 3.65 -2.24
C PHE A 53 9.35 2.15 -2.20
N SER A 54 9.20 1.62 -1.00
CA SER A 54 8.87 0.22 -0.79
C SER A 54 7.67 0.12 0.14
N TRP A 55 6.87 -0.92 -0.02
CA TRP A 55 5.80 -1.23 0.92
C TRP A 55 5.69 -2.73 1.21
N LEU A 56 5.20 -3.01 2.41
CA LEU A 56 4.98 -4.34 2.93
C LEU A 56 3.50 -4.69 2.84
N PHE A 57 3.19 -5.81 2.20
CA PHE A 57 1.94 -6.53 2.31
C PHE A 57 2.02 -7.55 3.44
N LYS A 58 1.04 -7.53 4.34
CA LYS A 58 0.83 -8.53 5.38
C LYS A 58 -0.51 -9.22 5.16
N PHE A 59 -0.49 -10.49 4.79
CA PHE A 59 -1.69 -11.27 4.56
C PHE A 59 -2.19 -11.90 5.86
N SER A 60 -3.50 -11.85 6.09
CA SER A 60 -4.14 -12.54 7.20
C SER A 60 -4.54 -13.97 6.81
N SER A 61 -4.84 -14.81 7.79
CA SER A 61 -5.40 -16.15 7.56
C SER A 61 -6.80 -16.14 6.93
N ARG A 62 -7.44 -14.96 6.81
CA ARG A 62 -8.75 -14.78 6.14
C ARG A 62 -8.63 -14.20 4.73
N TYR A 63 -7.42 -13.95 4.23
CA TYR A 63 -7.25 -13.52 2.85
C TYR A 63 -7.79 -14.58 1.86
N PRO A 64 -8.51 -14.21 0.78
CA PRO A 64 -8.80 -12.86 0.28
C PRO A 64 -10.11 -12.24 0.80
N PHE A 65 -10.81 -12.87 1.75
CA PHE A 65 -12.04 -12.29 2.33
C PHE A 65 -11.75 -10.99 3.10
N ASP A 66 -10.63 -10.96 3.81
CA ASP A 66 -10.07 -9.73 4.36
C ASP A 66 -8.95 -9.21 3.46
N SER A 67 -8.86 -7.88 3.30
CA SER A 67 -7.75 -7.22 2.62
C SER A 67 -6.37 -7.60 3.22
N PRO A 68 -5.25 -7.37 2.53
CA PRO A 68 -3.96 -7.36 3.19
C PRO A 68 -3.82 -6.09 4.04
N GLN A 69 -2.94 -6.12 5.03
CA GLN A 69 -2.44 -4.89 5.66
C GLN A 69 -1.29 -4.38 4.78
N VAL A 70 -1.37 -3.12 4.35
CA VAL A 70 -0.34 -2.51 3.50
C VAL A 70 0.21 -1.26 4.16
N MET A 71 1.53 -1.17 4.23
CA MET A 71 2.25 -0.08 4.89
C MET A 71 3.54 0.23 4.13
N PHE A 72 3.92 1.49 4.06
CA PHE A 72 5.25 1.84 3.57
C PHE A 72 6.35 1.23 4.46
N THR A 73 7.51 0.96 3.88
CA THR A 73 8.67 0.45 4.59
C THR A 73 9.93 1.14 4.09
N GLY A 74 11.03 0.96 4.82
CA GLY A 74 12.30 1.63 4.56
C GLY A 74 12.37 3.03 5.18
N GLU A 75 13.44 3.74 4.83
CA GLU A 75 13.74 5.07 5.39
C GLU A 75 13.00 6.20 4.66
N ASN A 76 12.54 5.95 3.44
CA ASN A 76 11.86 6.92 2.60
C ASN A 76 10.34 6.70 2.66
N ILE A 77 9.65 7.49 3.47
CA ILE A 77 8.18 7.49 3.54
C ILE A 77 7.65 8.71 2.76
N PRO A 78 6.75 8.53 1.78
CA PRO A 78 6.20 9.65 1.03
C PRO A 78 5.34 10.53 1.94
N VAL A 79 5.47 11.85 1.78
CA VAL A 79 4.58 12.81 2.42
C VAL A 79 3.39 13.01 1.49
N HIS A 80 2.27 12.37 1.83
CA HIS A 80 1.05 12.34 1.01
C HIS A 80 -0.19 12.55 1.88
N PRO A 81 -1.28 13.16 1.38
CA PRO A 81 -2.55 13.30 2.13
C PRO A 81 -3.20 11.98 2.56
N HIS A 82 -2.83 10.88 1.92
CA HIS A 82 -3.29 9.52 2.25
C HIS A 82 -2.24 8.65 2.94
N VAL A 83 -1.07 9.21 3.28
CA VAL A 83 0.03 8.49 3.93
C VAL A 83 0.34 9.12 5.28
N TYR A 84 0.20 8.31 6.32
CA TYR A 84 0.44 8.73 7.69
C TYR A 84 1.92 8.58 8.05
N SER A 85 2.37 9.36 9.04
CA SER A 85 3.78 9.33 9.48
C SER A 85 4.21 8.03 10.15
N ASN A 86 3.26 7.16 10.50
CA ASN A 86 3.49 5.81 11.01
C ASN A 86 3.45 4.76 9.89
N VAL A 87 3.71 5.16 8.64
CA VAL A 87 3.71 4.33 7.42
C VAL A 87 2.38 3.76 6.97
N HIS A 88 1.28 4.10 7.64
CA HIS A 88 -0.04 3.61 7.23
C HIS A 88 -0.54 4.30 5.96
N ILE A 89 -1.25 3.54 5.13
CA ILE A 89 -1.83 3.99 3.87
C ILE A 89 -3.35 3.96 4.00
N CYS A 90 -4.02 5.05 3.65
CA CYS A 90 -5.47 5.15 3.62
C CYS A 90 -5.97 5.12 2.18
N LEU A 91 -6.34 3.94 1.71
CA LEU A 91 -6.99 3.74 0.42
C LEU A 91 -8.28 2.95 0.62
N SER A 92 -9.34 3.34 -0.10
CA SER A 92 -10.64 2.67 -0.03
C SER A 92 -10.54 1.19 -0.42
N ILE A 93 -9.69 0.84 -1.40
CA ILE A 93 -9.42 -0.56 -1.80
C ILE A 93 -8.92 -1.42 -0.65
N LEU A 94 -8.27 -0.86 0.38
CA LEU A 94 -7.78 -1.62 1.54
C LEU A 94 -8.84 -1.79 2.63
N THR A 95 -9.99 -1.14 2.48
CA THR A 95 -11.00 -0.94 3.52
C THR A 95 -12.40 -1.23 2.96
N GLU A 96 -13.17 -0.21 2.61
CA GLU A 96 -14.58 -0.31 2.21
C GLU A 96 -14.79 -0.90 0.81
N ASP A 97 -13.88 -0.64 -0.12
CA ASP A 97 -13.96 -1.14 -1.49
C ASP A 97 -13.25 -2.49 -1.68
N TRP A 98 -12.76 -3.11 -0.61
CA TRP A 98 -12.12 -4.41 -0.72
C TRP A 98 -13.14 -5.48 -1.11
N SER A 99 -12.95 -6.08 -2.28
CA SER A 99 -13.75 -7.22 -2.73
C SER A 99 -12.85 -8.40 -3.14
N PRO A 100 -13.09 -9.62 -2.62
CA PRO A 100 -12.20 -10.78 -2.83
C PRO A 100 -12.04 -11.22 -4.29
N ALA A 101 -12.99 -10.86 -5.16
CA ALA A 101 -13.02 -11.26 -6.56
C ALA A 101 -12.24 -10.29 -7.49
N PRO A 102 -12.49 -8.97 -7.48
CA PRO A 102 -11.75 -8.02 -8.31
C PRO A 102 -10.44 -7.52 -7.69
N ALA A 103 -10.28 -7.55 -6.35
CA ALA A 103 -9.08 -7.03 -5.70
C ALA A 103 -7.96 -8.09 -5.66
N SER A 104 -6.78 -7.69 -6.15
CA SER A 104 -5.53 -8.44 -6.15
C SER A 104 -4.37 -7.56 -5.64
N VAL A 105 -3.23 -8.17 -5.30
CA VAL A 105 -2.00 -7.45 -4.95
C VAL A 105 -1.60 -6.46 -6.04
N GLN A 106 -1.71 -6.85 -7.31
CA GLN A 106 -1.46 -5.96 -8.46
C GLN A 106 -2.39 -4.74 -8.46
N SER A 107 -3.69 -4.92 -8.22
CA SER A 107 -4.65 -3.81 -8.21
C SER A 107 -4.38 -2.81 -7.07
N VAL A 108 -3.95 -3.31 -5.90
CA VAL A 108 -3.57 -2.48 -4.76
C VAL A 108 -2.30 -1.69 -5.09
N CYS A 109 -1.30 -2.35 -5.67
CA CYS A 109 -0.08 -1.73 -6.15
C CYS A 109 -0.35 -0.60 -7.15
N LEU A 110 -1.20 -0.84 -8.15
CA LEU A 110 -1.63 0.18 -9.13
C LEU A 110 -2.36 1.35 -8.47
N SER A 111 -3.19 1.08 -7.46
CA SER A 111 -3.87 2.12 -6.68
C SER A 111 -2.88 3.00 -5.91
N ILE A 112 -1.84 2.41 -5.31
CA ILE A 112 -0.77 3.15 -4.63
C ILE A 112 0.05 3.98 -5.64
N ILE A 113 0.38 3.42 -6.81
CA ILE A 113 1.06 4.18 -7.88
C ILE A 113 0.22 5.38 -8.29
N SER A 114 -1.06 5.18 -8.61
CA SER A 114 -1.95 6.26 -9.02
C SER A 114 -2.08 7.34 -7.95
N MET A 115 -2.13 6.95 -6.67
CA MET A 115 -2.12 7.87 -5.54
C MET A 115 -0.81 8.68 -5.48
N LEU A 116 0.35 8.04 -5.63
CA LEU A 116 1.63 8.75 -5.61
C LEU A 116 1.85 9.62 -6.86
N SER A 117 1.31 9.23 -8.02
CA SER A 117 1.41 9.98 -9.27
C SER A 117 0.46 11.18 -9.34
N SER A 118 -0.64 11.19 -8.57
CA SER A 118 -1.58 12.32 -8.58
C SER A 118 -1.08 13.55 -7.81
N CYS A 119 0.01 13.42 -7.05
CA CYS A 119 0.66 14.53 -6.35
C CYS A 119 1.14 15.61 -7.33
N LYS A 120 0.36 16.67 -7.51
CA LYS A 120 0.78 17.79 -8.35
C LYS A 120 1.91 18.54 -7.66
N GLU A 121 2.99 18.80 -8.41
CA GLU A 121 4.16 19.54 -7.95
C GLU A 121 3.76 20.78 -7.15
N LYS A 122 4.21 20.81 -5.88
CA LYS A 122 4.45 22.00 -5.07
C LYS A 122 3.33 23.05 -5.07
N GLY A 123 2.32 22.83 -4.22
CA GLY A 123 1.49 23.95 -3.78
C GLY A 123 0.46 23.59 -2.71
N ARG A 124 -0.21 22.44 -2.87
CA ARG A 124 -1.33 22.04 -1.97
C ARG A 124 -1.17 20.66 -1.33
N GLU A 125 -0.49 19.71 -1.97
CA GLU A 125 -0.55 18.28 -1.60
C GLU A 125 0.67 17.73 -0.83
N SER A 126 1.74 18.50 -0.61
CA SER A 126 2.87 18.06 0.24
C SER A 126 2.54 18.14 1.75
N ARG A 127 1.31 17.78 2.14
CA ARG A 127 0.86 17.78 3.53
C ARG A 127 0.39 16.37 3.87
N ARG A 128 0.74 15.92 5.07
CA ARG A 128 0.18 14.69 5.66
C ARG A 128 -1.33 14.88 5.90
N PRO A 129 -2.08 13.79 6.10
CA PRO A 129 -3.48 13.87 6.51
C PRO A 129 -3.67 14.90 7.64
N PRO A 130 -4.74 15.72 7.63
CA PRO A 130 -4.96 16.77 8.63
C PRO A 130 -5.07 16.21 10.05
N ASP A 131 -5.49 14.96 10.20
CA ASP A 131 -5.61 14.21 11.45
C ASP A 131 -4.34 13.41 11.82
N ASN A 132 -3.24 13.53 11.07
CA ASN A 132 -2.05 12.69 11.22
C ASN A 132 -1.55 12.58 12.68
N SER A 133 -1.41 13.70 13.39
CA SER A 133 -0.92 13.71 14.78
C SER A 133 -1.87 13.01 15.74
N PHE A 134 -3.18 13.12 15.51
CA PHE A 134 -4.20 12.44 16.30
C PHE A 134 -4.19 10.94 15.98
N TYR A 135 -4.26 10.58 14.69
CA TYR A 135 -4.22 9.21 14.21
C TYR A 135 -3.00 8.46 14.74
N VAL A 136 -1.79 9.01 14.64
CA VAL A 136 -0.56 8.33 15.09
C VAL A 136 -0.58 8.09 16.60
N ARG A 137 -1.20 8.98 17.39
CA ARG A 137 -1.33 8.83 18.84
C ARG A 137 -2.39 7.80 19.26
N THR A 138 -3.47 7.69 18.49
CA THR A 138 -4.63 6.86 18.86
C THR A 138 -4.76 5.56 18.08
N CYS A 139 -4.02 5.41 16.99
CA CYS A 139 -4.11 4.23 16.13
C CYS A 139 -3.52 3.01 16.82
N ASN A 140 -4.11 1.85 16.53
CA ASN A 140 -3.52 0.58 16.90
C ASN A 140 -2.35 0.27 15.95
N LYS A 141 -1.36 -0.51 16.40
CA LYS A 141 -0.28 -1.04 15.53
C LYS A 141 -0.82 -1.80 14.31
N ASN A 142 -2.08 -2.25 14.36
CA ASN A 142 -2.81 -2.73 13.20
C ASN A 142 -3.75 -1.63 12.65
N PRO A 143 -3.47 -1.06 11.46
CA PRO A 143 -4.27 -0.03 10.80
C PRO A 143 -5.74 -0.44 10.65
N LYS A 144 -6.03 -1.73 10.48
CA LYS A 144 -7.38 -2.25 10.26
C LYS A 144 -8.31 -2.16 11.47
N LYS A 145 -7.74 -2.02 12.67
CA LYS A 145 -8.51 -1.85 13.91
C LYS A 145 -8.81 -0.38 14.20
N THR A 146 -8.32 0.53 13.37
CA THR A 146 -8.51 1.98 13.51
C THR A 146 -9.70 2.41 12.64
N LYS A 147 -10.58 3.25 13.19
CA LYS A 147 -11.66 3.87 12.42
C LYS A 147 -11.06 4.97 11.55
N TRP A 148 -11.19 4.83 10.22
CA TRP A 148 -10.66 5.77 9.25
C TRP A 148 -11.62 6.95 9.03
N TRP A 149 -11.05 8.13 8.82
CA TRP A 149 -11.76 9.33 8.38
C TRP A 149 -11.21 9.69 7.02
N TYR A 150 -11.98 9.41 5.96
CA TYR A 150 -11.58 9.76 4.61
C TYR A 150 -11.81 11.25 4.41
N HIS A 151 -10.76 11.94 4.00
CA HIS A 151 -10.80 13.33 3.61
C HIS A 151 -10.69 13.39 2.08
N ASP A 152 -11.62 12.73 1.39
CA ASP A 152 -11.85 13.00 -0.03
C ASP A 152 -12.69 14.28 -0.08
N ASP A 153 -12.03 15.39 -0.38
CA ASP A 153 -12.72 16.63 -0.66
C ASP A 153 -13.58 16.41 -1.92
N THR A 154 -14.89 16.39 -1.73
CA THR A 154 -15.87 16.53 -2.80
C THR A 154 -15.55 17.76 -3.66
N CYS A 155 -15.40 17.49 -4.96
CA CYS A 155 -15.44 18.40 -6.13
C CYS A 155 -14.21 19.28 -6.43
#